data_AF-A0A2C9KUV3-F1
#
_entry.id   AF-A0A2C9KUV3-F1
#
_cell.length_a   1.000
_cell.length_b   1.000
_cell.length_c   1.000
_cell.angle_alpha   90.00
_cell.angle_beta   90.00
_cell.angle_gamma   90.00
#
_symmetry.space_group_name_H-M   'P 1'
#
loop_
_entity.id
_entity.type
_entity.pdbx_description
1 polymer ?
#
loop_
_entity_poly.entity_id
_entity_poly.type
_entity_poly.pdbx_seq_one_letter_code
_entity_poly.pdbx_strand_id
1 'polypeptide(L)'
;MASPSLKYKLYYFNFRGRGELIRLLLHTAQVEFIDHRVQPSDWPELKPNLMGDTELDQLNADIILNYVDQLRLDYVRFKTDSLLTPEQKQILEEKFQKQDVPKFMNKIEKRLVKSTSKYLAGDKLSIADLAVADVLDTFIKENPSVLDSYPSLSEHKAMVMGLPQLSNYLSCRPDTKL
;
A
#
# COMPACT_ATOMS: atom_id res chain seq x y z
N MET A 1 -23.17 -11.89 29.15
CA MET A 1 -22.02 -12.32 28.33
C MET A 1 -21.86 -11.30 27.22
N ALA A 2 -20.70 -10.64 27.11
CA ALA A 2 -20.48 -9.53 26.18
C ALA A 2 -20.44 -10.03 24.73
N SER A 3 -21.31 -9.48 23.87
CA SER A 3 -21.24 -9.69 22.41
C SER A 3 -19.96 -9.04 21.86
N PRO A 4 -19.19 -9.69 20.98
CA PRO A 4 -18.01 -9.06 20.39
C PRO A 4 -18.44 -7.96 19.41
N SER A 5 -18.31 -6.71 19.84
CA SER A 5 -18.72 -5.52 19.10
C SER A 5 -17.76 -5.18 17.97
N LEU A 6 -18.31 -5.19 16.74
CA LEU A 6 -17.79 -4.83 15.41
C LEU A 6 -16.65 -5.69 14.84
N LYS A 7 -16.93 -6.47 13.79
CA LYS A 7 -15.88 -7.24 13.08
C LYS A 7 -15.35 -6.59 11.81
N TYR A 8 -16.17 -6.11 10.87
CA TYR A 8 -15.65 -5.45 9.65
C TYR A 8 -16.64 -4.42 9.10
N LYS A 9 -16.15 -3.28 8.58
CA LYS A 9 -16.94 -2.30 7.83
C LYS A 9 -16.36 -2.19 6.41
N LEU A 10 -17.19 -2.40 5.39
CA LEU A 10 -16.85 -2.12 4.01
C LEU A 10 -17.35 -0.72 3.66
N TYR A 11 -16.43 0.21 3.41
CA TYR A 11 -16.75 1.52 2.83
C TYR A 11 -16.60 1.43 1.33
N TYR A 12 -17.70 1.57 0.59
CA TYR A 12 -17.66 1.64 -0.86
C TYR A 12 -18.83 2.47 -1.37
N PHE A 13 -18.73 3.01 -2.58
CA PHE A 13 -19.83 3.75 -3.18
C PHE A 13 -21.09 2.87 -3.32
N ASN A 14 -22.25 3.51 -3.47
CA ASN A 14 -23.52 2.83 -3.74
C ASN A 14 -23.62 2.28 -5.18
N PHE A 15 -22.59 1.57 -5.61
CA PHE A 15 -22.56 0.74 -6.80
C PHE A 15 -21.65 -0.49 -6.55
N ARG A 16 -21.62 -1.41 -7.51
CA ARG A 16 -20.86 -2.66 -7.39
C ARG A 16 -19.34 -2.41 -7.32
N GLY A 17 -18.75 -2.04 -8.46
CA GLY A 17 -17.33 -1.70 -8.58
C GLY A 17 -16.39 -2.73 -7.95
N ARG A 18 -15.25 -2.26 -7.41
CA ARG A 18 -14.28 -3.09 -6.68
C ARG A 18 -14.82 -3.63 -5.35
N GLY A 19 -15.81 -2.95 -4.75
CA GLY A 19 -16.44 -3.39 -3.50
C GLY A 19 -17.27 -4.67 -3.66
N GLU A 20 -17.76 -4.97 -4.86
CA GLU A 20 -18.63 -6.12 -5.10
C GLU A 20 -17.95 -7.47 -4.82
N LEU A 21 -16.68 -7.60 -5.24
CA LEU A 21 -15.92 -8.83 -4.99
C LEU A 21 -15.78 -9.09 -3.48
N ILE A 22 -15.58 -8.02 -2.70
CA ILE A 22 -15.49 -8.10 -1.24
C ILE A 22 -16.84 -8.49 -0.63
N ARG A 23 -17.95 -7.92 -1.11
CA ARG A 23 -19.31 -8.30 -0.65
C ARG A 23 -19.60 -9.78 -0.91
N LEU A 24 -19.31 -10.27 -2.13
CA LEU A 24 -19.51 -11.67 -2.50
C LEU A 24 -18.69 -12.61 -1.62
N LEU A 25 -17.42 -12.27 -1.37
CA LEU A 25 -16.54 -13.06 -0.50
C LEU A 25 -17.08 -13.14 0.94
N LEU A 26 -17.47 -12.01 1.53
CA LEU A 26 -17.97 -11.95 2.91
C LEU A 26 -19.30 -12.71 3.07
N HIS A 27 -20.22 -12.58 2.12
CA HIS A 27 -21.47 -13.35 2.12
C HIS A 27 -21.23 -14.85 1.94
N THR A 28 -20.32 -15.24 1.04
CA THR A 28 -19.97 -16.66 0.80
C THR A 28 -19.34 -17.30 2.04
N ALA A 29 -18.47 -16.56 2.72
CA ALA A 29 -17.81 -16.99 3.96
C ALA A 29 -18.71 -16.87 5.22
N GLN A 30 -19.96 -16.38 5.07
CA GLN A 30 -20.89 -16.13 6.17
C GLN A 30 -20.29 -15.24 7.28
N VAL A 31 -19.45 -14.28 6.89
CA VAL A 31 -18.83 -13.31 7.80
C VAL A 31 -19.74 -12.10 7.92
N GLU A 32 -20.19 -11.78 9.13
CA GLU A 32 -20.94 -10.56 9.41
C GLU A 32 -20.08 -9.30 9.21
N PHE A 33 -20.61 -8.34 8.47
CA PHE A 33 -19.98 -7.05 8.21
C PHE A 33 -21.01 -5.95 8.01
N ILE A 34 -20.56 -4.69 8.11
CA ILE A 34 -21.38 -3.51 7.81
C ILE A 34 -21.04 -3.03 6.39
N ASP A 35 -22.00 -3.09 5.46
CA ASP A 35 -21.89 -2.52 4.10
C ASP A 35 -22.23 -1.02 4.15
N HIS A 36 -21.22 -0.20 4.43
CA HIS A 36 -21.36 1.25 4.50
C HIS A 36 -21.26 1.87 3.11
N ARG A 37 -22.43 2.15 2.52
CA ARG A 37 -22.58 2.67 1.17
C ARG A 37 -22.47 4.19 1.13
N VAL A 38 -21.34 4.68 0.64
CA VAL A 38 -21.01 6.10 0.58
C VAL A 38 -21.70 6.76 -0.61
N GLN A 39 -22.40 7.87 -0.38
CA GLN A 39 -22.85 8.73 -1.47
C GLN A 39 -21.68 9.57 -1.99
N PRO A 40 -21.62 9.90 -3.29
CA PRO A 40 -20.58 10.77 -3.82
C PRO A 40 -20.45 12.11 -3.08
N SER A 41 -21.55 12.64 -2.54
CA SER A 41 -21.59 13.87 -1.72
C SER A 41 -20.85 13.76 -0.40
N ASP A 42 -20.82 12.57 0.20
CA ASP A 42 -20.24 12.34 1.53
C ASP A 42 -18.76 11.97 1.43
N TRP A 43 -18.30 11.67 0.22
CA TRP A 43 -16.93 11.26 -0.05
C TRP A 43 -15.86 12.27 0.36
N PRO A 44 -16.02 13.60 0.13
CA PRO A 44 -15.05 14.59 0.57
C PRO A 44 -14.82 14.63 2.09
N GLU A 45 -15.82 14.25 2.90
CA GLU A 45 -15.70 14.21 4.37
C GLU A 45 -15.09 12.88 4.86
N LEU A 46 -15.27 11.78 4.12
CA LEU A 46 -14.78 10.45 4.49
C LEU A 46 -13.34 10.18 4.04
N LYS A 47 -12.93 10.73 2.88
CA LYS A 47 -11.58 10.57 2.30
C LYS A 47 -10.40 11.10 3.16
N PRO A 48 -10.50 12.22 3.91
CA PRO A 48 -9.35 12.89 4.52
C PRO A 48 -8.59 12.05 5.56
N ASN A 49 -9.26 11.13 6.26
CA ASN A 49 -8.70 10.50 7.46
C ASN A 49 -7.46 9.61 7.23
N LEU A 50 -7.13 9.27 5.98
CA LEU A 50 -5.88 8.56 5.63
C LEU A 50 -5.22 9.04 4.33
N MET A 51 -5.81 10.01 3.61
CA MET A 51 -5.29 10.47 2.32
C MET A 51 -4.51 11.79 2.43
N GLY A 52 -4.53 12.45 3.58
CA GLY A 52 -3.97 13.77 3.80
C GLY A 52 -5.03 14.86 3.91
N ASP A 53 -4.66 15.98 4.55
CA ASP A 53 -5.60 17.00 5.02
C ASP A 53 -6.03 17.98 3.90
N THR A 54 -5.21 18.18 2.87
CA THR A 54 -5.52 19.07 1.74
C THR A 54 -5.75 18.30 0.43
N GLU A 55 -6.40 18.93 -0.55
CA GLU A 55 -6.56 18.34 -1.91
C GLU A 55 -5.21 17.96 -2.53
N LEU A 56 -4.17 18.77 -2.28
CA LEU A 56 -2.81 18.51 -2.76
C LEU A 56 -2.18 17.30 -2.06
N ASP A 57 -2.41 17.12 -0.76
CA ASP A 57 -1.92 15.95 -0.02
C ASP A 57 -2.60 14.67 -0.53
N GLN A 58 -3.92 14.73 -0.72
CA GLN A 58 -4.69 13.63 -1.29
C GLN A 58 -4.22 13.25 -2.68
N LEU A 59 -3.98 14.23 -3.56
CA LEU A 59 -3.42 13.98 -4.88
C LEU A 59 -2.02 13.36 -4.79
N ASN A 60 -1.18 13.85 -3.88
CA ASN A 60 0.14 13.28 -3.67
C ASN A 60 0.07 11.84 -3.18
N ALA A 61 -0.84 11.52 -2.26
CA ALA A 61 -1.08 10.16 -1.80
C ALA A 61 -1.56 9.26 -2.95
N ASP A 62 -2.55 9.72 -3.74
CA ASP A 62 -3.06 9.00 -4.92
C ASP A 62 -1.94 8.73 -5.94
N ILE A 63 -1.07 9.70 -6.23
CA ILE A 63 0.08 9.52 -7.14
C ILE A 63 1.04 8.45 -6.62
N ILE A 64 1.32 8.43 -5.32
CA ILE A 64 2.24 7.48 -4.72
C ILE A 64 1.64 6.07 -4.70
N LEU A 65 0.36 5.94 -4.35
CA LEU A 65 -0.37 4.67 -4.41
C LEU A 65 -0.34 4.08 -5.82
N ASN A 66 -0.56 4.89 -6.86
CA ASN A 66 -0.47 4.42 -8.24
C ASN A 66 0.92 3.89 -8.60
N TYR A 67 2.00 4.50 -8.08
CA TYR A 67 3.35 3.96 -8.29
C TYR A 67 3.58 2.65 -7.56
N VAL A 68 3.09 2.53 -6.33
CA VAL A 68 3.14 1.29 -5.55
C VAL A 68 2.36 0.17 -6.25
N ASP A 69 1.15 0.45 -6.72
CA ASP A 69 0.31 -0.54 -7.39
C ASP A 69 0.91 -1.00 -8.71
N GLN A 70 1.49 -0.09 -9.49
CA GLN A 70 2.21 -0.46 -10.72
C GLN A 70 3.39 -1.40 -10.41
N LEU A 71 4.19 -1.10 -9.39
CA LEU A 71 5.29 -1.98 -8.97
C LEU A 71 4.79 -3.36 -8.53
N ARG A 72 3.72 -3.43 -7.74
CA ARG A 72 3.13 -4.69 -7.31
C ARG A 72 2.63 -5.52 -8.48
N LEU A 73 1.95 -4.89 -9.44
CA LEU A 73 1.46 -5.57 -10.64
C LEU A 73 2.61 -6.12 -11.48
N ASP A 74 3.66 -5.33 -11.69
CA ASP A 74 4.84 -5.78 -12.44
C ASP A 74 5.54 -6.95 -11.72
N TYR A 75 5.69 -6.87 -10.39
CA TYR A 75 6.25 -7.94 -9.57
C TYR A 75 5.46 -9.24 -9.66
N VAL A 76 4.14 -9.19 -9.42
CA VAL A 76 3.26 -10.36 -9.48
C VAL A 76 3.27 -10.97 -10.88
N ARG A 77 3.26 -10.13 -11.92
CA ARG A 77 3.23 -10.61 -13.30
C ARG A 77 4.40 -11.53 -13.62
N PHE A 78 5.65 -11.12 -13.36
CA PHE A 78 6.77 -12.01 -13.71
C PHE A 78 6.91 -13.21 -12.76
N LYS A 79 6.46 -13.12 -11.50
CA LYS A 79 6.48 -14.27 -10.58
C LYS A 79 5.41 -15.31 -10.95
N THR A 80 4.16 -14.89 -11.12
CA THR A 80 3.00 -15.81 -11.08
C THR A 80 2.25 -15.98 -12.39
N ASP A 81 2.44 -15.11 -13.40
CA ASP A 81 1.67 -15.20 -14.64
C ASP A 81 2.02 -16.48 -15.41
N SER A 82 1.05 -17.38 -15.55
CA SER A 82 1.21 -18.66 -16.24
C SER A 82 1.23 -18.53 -17.76
N LEU A 83 0.90 -17.36 -18.30
CA LEU A 83 0.92 -17.08 -19.74
C LEU A 83 2.31 -16.70 -20.25
N LEU A 84 3.26 -16.41 -19.35
CA LEU A 84 4.62 -16.02 -19.69
C LEU A 84 5.56 -17.22 -19.74
N THR A 85 6.43 -17.26 -20.74
CA THR A 85 7.55 -18.21 -20.78
C THR A 85 8.60 -17.85 -19.72
N PRO A 86 9.46 -18.80 -19.30
CA PRO A 86 10.57 -18.51 -18.38
C PRO A 86 11.46 -17.34 -18.84
N GLU A 87 11.73 -17.24 -20.14
CA GLU A 87 12.56 -16.17 -20.72
C GLU A 87 11.86 -14.82 -20.62
N GLN A 88 10.55 -14.77 -20.88
CA GLN A 88 9.76 -13.54 -20.73
C GLN A 88 9.70 -13.09 -19.27
N LYS A 89 9.54 -14.02 -18.33
CA LYS A 89 9.60 -13.72 -16.89
C LYS A 89 10.95 -13.13 -16.50
N GLN A 90 12.04 -13.73 -16.97
CA GLN A 90 13.38 -13.21 -16.68
C GLN A 90 13.62 -11.82 -17.27
N ILE A 91 13.18 -11.54 -18.50
CA ILE A 91 13.26 -10.20 -19.09
C ILE A 91 12.51 -9.16 -18.25
N LEU A 92 11.31 -9.51 -17.78
CA LEU A 92 10.51 -8.62 -16.93
C LEU A 92 11.12 -8.45 -15.54
N GLU A 93 11.65 -9.50 -14.92
CA GLU A 93 12.35 -9.43 -13.63
C GLU A 93 13.60 -8.56 -13.74
N GLU A 94 14.39 -8.71 -14.81
CA GLU A 94 15.57 -7.87 -15.03
C GLU A 94 15.21 -6.40 -15.23
N LYS A 95 14.16 -6.11 -16.01
CA LYS A 95 13.63 -4.75 -16.16
C LYS A 95 13.17 -4.20 -14.81
N PHE A 96 12.43 -5.00 -14.05
CA PHE A 96 11.90 -4.61 -12.75
C PHE A 96 13.03 -4.21 -11.80
N GLN A 97 14.03 -5.07 -11.65
CA GLN A 97 15.16 -4.86 -10.73
C GLN A 97 16.11 -3.74 -11.20
N LYS A 98 16.43 -3.67 -12.50
CA LYS A 98 17.42 -2.71 -13.02
C LYS A 98 16.83 -1.34 -13.34
N GLN A 99 15.51 -1.24 -13.53
CA GLN A 99 14.85 -0.01 -13.97
C GLN A 99 13.72 0.42 -13.04
N ASP A 100 12.71 -0.42 -12.83
CA ASP A 100 11.47 0.02 -12.19
C ASP A 100 11.66 0.29 -10.68
N VAL A 101 12.36 -0.60 -9.97
CA VAL A 101 12.74 -0.41 -8.56
C VAL A 101 13.61 0.84 -8.38
N PRO A 102 14.78 1.01 -9.03
CA PRO A 102 15.59 2.22 -8.88
C PRO A 102 14.84 3.51 -9.21
N LYS A 103 13.98 3.50 -10.24
CA LYS A 103 13.18 4.68 -10.62
C LYS A 103 12.19 5.06 -9.52
N PHE A 104 11.51 4.09 -8.93
CA PHE A 104 10.63 4.32 -7.79
C PHE A 104 11.40 4.84 -6.57
N MET A 105 12.46 4.14 -6.17
CA MET A 105 13.28 4.50 -4.99
C MET A 105 13.80 5.93 -5.11
N ASN A 106 14.39 6.29 -6.26
CA ASN A 106 14.85 7.65 -6.53
C ASN A 106 13.73 8.69 -6.47
N LYS A 107 12.51 8.34 -6.90
CA LYS A 107 11.39 9.28 -6.91
C LYS A 107 10.87 9.54 -5.50
N ILE A 108 10.75 8.49 -4.68
CA ILE A 108 10.27 8.63 -3.30
C ILE A 108 11.35 9.28 -2.43
N GLU A 109 12.62 8.89 -2.56
CA GLU A 109 13.74 9.55 -1.87
C GLU A 109 13.75 11.05 -2.16
N LYS A 110 13.65 11.45 -3.43
CA LYS A 110 13.57 12.87 -3.81
C LYS A 110 12.37 13.60 -3.22
N ARG A 111 11.24 12.92 -3.00
CA ARG A 111 10.06 13.51 -2.34
C ARG A 111 10.34 13.73 -0.86
N LEU A 112 10.90 12.73 -0.18
CA LEU A 112 11.25 12.81 1.24
C LEU A 112 12.31 13.89 1.50
N VAL A 113 13.39 13.92 0.72
CA VAL A 113 14.45 14.94 0.84
C VAL A 113 13.93 16.37 0.65
N LYS A 114 12.91 16.56 -0.19
CA LYS A 114 12.29 17.87 -0.44
C LYS A 114 11.19 18.22 0.55
N SER A 115 10.68 17.24 1.29
CA SER A 115 9.59 17.44 2.23
C SER A 115 10.09 18.19 3.45
N THR A 116 9.27 19.08 3.99
CA THR A 116 9.49 19.67 5.32
C THR A 116 8.98 18.75 6.44
N SER A 117 8.38 17.62 6.06
CA SER A 117 7.76 16.62 6.90
C SER A 117 8.42 15.26 6.66
N LYS A 118 8.33 14.36 7.66
CA LYS A 118 8.78 12.96 7.54
C LYS A 118 7.76 12.06 6.80
N TYR A 119 6.60 12.60 6.44
CA TYR A 119 5.52 11.92 5.73
C TYR A 119 5.52 12.33 4.25
N LEU A 120 4.94 11.46 3.42
CA LEU A 120 4.93 11.56 1.97
C LEU A 120 3.80 12.45 1.42
N ALA A 121 2.76 12.67 2.21
CA ALA A 121 1.62 13.53 1.90
C ALA A 121 1.24 14.34 3.15
N GLY A 122 1.49 15.64 3.11
CA GLY A 122 1.25 16.53 4.25
C GLY A 122 2.23 16.33 5.43
N ASP A 123 1.76 16.66 6.63
CA ASP A 123 2.54 16.66 7.88
C ASP A 123 2.16 15.54 8.85
N LYS A 124 1.33 14.58 8.41
CA LYS A 124 0.82 13.44 9.20
C LYS A 124 0.88 12.14 8.40
N LEU A 125 0.72 11.03 9.13
CA LEU A 125 0.65 9.70 8.54
C LEU A 125 -0.53 9.58 7.56
N SER A 126 -0.23 9.07 6.37
CA SER A 126 -1.16 8.79 5.30
C SER A 126 -1.01 7.34 4.81
N ILE A 127 -1.94 6.89 3.98
CA ILE A 127 -1.88 5.60 3.32
C ILE A 127 -0.66 5.47 2.39
N ALA A 128 -0.14 6.59 1.88
CA ALA A 128 1.05 6.59 1.04
C ALA A 128 2.27 6.10 1.81
N ASP A 129 2.40 6.51 3.08
CA ASP A 129 3.50 6.10 3.96
C ASP A 129 3.43 4.60 4.26
N LEU A 130 2.23 4.09 4.59
CA LEU A 130 1.98 2.67 4.81
C LEU A 130 2.29 1.84 3.55
N ALA A 131 1.82 2.29 2.39
CA ALA A 131 1.99 1.59 1.12
C ALA A 131 3.46 1.52 0.69
N VAL A 132 4.21 2.62 0.84
CA VAL A 132 5.65 2.63 0.56
C VAL A 132 6.39 1.72 1.53
N ALA A 133 6.15 1.83 2.84
CA ALA A 133 6.85 1.01 3.82
C ALA A 133 6.64 -0.50 3.59
N ASP A 134 5.42 -0.92 3.23
CA ASP A 134 5.08 -2.31 2.91
C ASP A 134 5.82 -2.84 1.66
N VAL A 135 5.85 -2.05 0.58
CA VAL A 135 6.60 -2.41 -0.63
C VAL A 135 8.09 -2.55 -0.34
N LEU A 136 8.66 -1.62 0.44
CA LEU A 136 10.07 -1.69 0.83
C LEU A 136 10.39 -2.93 1.66
N ASP A 137 9.47 -3.38 2.50
CA ASP A 137 9.64 -4.62 3.27
C ASP A 137 9.80 -5.83 2.35
N THR A 138 9.09 -5.86 1.22
CA THR A 138 9.25 -6.88 0.18
C THR A 138 10.61 -6.80 -0.49
N PHE A 139 11.06 -5.60 -0.87
CA PHE A 139 12.34 -5.42 -1.55
C PHE A 139 13.53 -5.78 -0.65
N ILE A 140 13.47 -5.48 0.65
CA ILE A 140 14.54 -5.84 1.60
C ILE A 140 14.64 -7.36 1.77
N LYS A 141 13.53 -8.09 1.72
CA LYS A 141 13.56 -9.56 1.77
C LYS A 141 14.32 -10.16 0.59
N GLU A 142 14.23 -9.57 -0.60
CA GLU A 142 14.97 -10.01 -1.79
C GLU A 142 16.42 -9.49 -1.80
N ASN A 143 16.62 -8.23 -1.40
CA ASN A 143 17.92 -7.56 -1.38
C ASN A 143 18.06 -6.71 -0.11
N PRO A 144 18.73 -7.22 0.94
CA PRO A 144 18.87 -6.50 2.22
C PRO A 144 19.55 -5.13 2.12
N SER A 145 20.39 -4.89 1.11
CA SER A 145 21.11 -3.62 0.91
C SER A 145 20.40 -2.66 -0.06
N VAL A 146 19.17 -2.97 -0.49
CA VAL A 146 18.43 -2.16 -1.48
C VAL A 146 18.22 -0.70 -1.04
N LEU A 147 18.29 -0.42 0.26
CA LEU A 147 18.11 0.90 0.86
C LEU A 147 19.41 1.64 1.18
N ASP A 148 20.60 1.04 0.99
CA ASP A 148 21.87 1.64 1.41
C ASP A 148 22.14 3.00 0.73
N SER A 149 21.62 3.18 -0.48
CA SER A 149 21.73 4.45 -1.24
C SER A 149 20.56 5.43 -0.99
N TYR A 150 19.61 5.10 -0.10
CA TYR A 150 18.35 5.83 0.10
C TYR A 150 18.08 6.08 1.60
N PRO A 151 18.86 6.96 2.26
CA PRO A 151 18.80 7.15 3.70
C PRO A 151 17.44 7.69 4.17
N SER A 152 16.84 8.65 3.45
CA SER A 152 15.54 9.22 3.86
C SER A 152 14.43 8.18 3.79
N LEU A 153 14.47 7.33 2.77
CA LEU A 153 13.54 6.23 2.57
C LEU A 153 13.71 5.13 3.63
N SER A 154 14.95 4.85 4.04
CA SER A 154 15.26 3.95 5.15
C SER A 154 14.69 4.45 6.47
N GLU A 155 14.95 5.72 6.80
CA GLU A 155 14.39 6.38 7.99
C GLU A 155 12.86 6.39 7.96
N HIS A 156 12.27 6.70 6.81
CA HIS A 156 10.82 6.70 6.61
C HIS A 156 10.22 5.31 6.87
N LYS A 157 10.81 4.23 6.31
CA LYS A 157 10.36 2.86 6.58
C LYS A 157 10.45 2.52 8.05
N ALA A 158 11.57 2.84 8.70
CA ALA A 158 11.76 2.56 10.12
C ALA A 158 10.72 3.28 10.98
N MET A 159 10.41 4.53 10.65
CA MET A 159 9.37 5.32 11.32
C MET A 159 7.99 4.67 11.17
N VAL A 160 7.59 4.27 9.95
CA VAL A 160 6.28 3.66 9.71
C VAL A 160 6.17 2.28 10.36
N MET A 161 7.18 1.42 10.19
CA MET A 161 7.18 0.07 10.74
C MET A 161 7.34 0.04 12.27
N GLY A 162 7.86 1.13 12.86
CA GLY A 162 7.97 1.33 14.31
C GLY A 162 6.69 1.86 14.98
N LEU A 163 5.61 2.09 14.22
CA LEU A 163 4.36 2.60 14.78
C LEU A 163 3.75 1.63 15.81
N PRO A 164 3.42 2.09 17.04
CA PRO A 164 2.82 1.24 18.07
C PRO A 164 1.54 0.54 17.60
N GLN A 165 0.77 1.19 16.73
CA GLN A 165 -0.47 0.66 16.17
C GLN A 165 -0.25 -0.57 15.28
N LEU A 166 0.94 -0.70 14.68
CA LEU A 166 1.30 -1.84 13.82
C LEU A 166 1.96 -2.98 14.61
N SER A 167 2.50 -2.71 15.81
CA SER A 167 3.31 -3.67 16.57
C SER A 167 2.67 -5.05 16.75
N ASN A 168 1.41 -5.11 17.18
CA ASN A 168 0.70 -6.37 17.39
C ASN A 168 0.58 -7.15 16.07
N TYR A 169 0.12 -6.49 15.00
CA TYR A 169 0.01 -7.12 13.68
C TYR A 169 1.37 -7.58 13.15
N LEU A 170 2.40 -6.75 13.19
CA LEU A 170 3.74 -7.09 12.69
C LEU A 170 4.36 -8.27 13.45
N SER A 171 4.02 -8.44 14.74
CA SER A 171 4.52 -9.56 15.55
C SER A 171 3.84 -10.90 15.27
N CYS A 172 2.61 -10.89 14.77
CA CYS A 172 1.82 -12.11 14.53
C CYS A 172 1.46 -12.38 13.07
N ARG A 173 1.75 -11.45 12.15
CA ARG A 173 1.45 -11.64 10.73
C ARG A 173 2.24 -12.84 10.18
N PRO A 174 1.63 -13.70 9.35
CA PRO A 174 2.35 -14.83 8.75
C PRO A 174 3.52 -14.36 7.89
N ASP A 175 4.63 -15.09 7.92
CA ASP A 175 5.70 -14.88 6.95
C ASP A 175 5.32 -15.57 5.64
N THR A 176 4.84 -14.78 4.68
CA THR A 176 4.44 -15.25 3.37
C THR A 176 5.53 -14.98 2.35
N LYS A 177 5.94 -16.02 1.64
CA LYS A 177 6.67 -15.94 0.38
C LYS A 177 5.59 -15.89 -0.71
N LEU A 178 5.34 -14.72 -1.27
CA LEU A 178 4.52 -14.63 -2.47
C LEU A 178 5.21 -15.42 -3.60
#